data_AF-A0A9D6S107-F1
#
_entry.id   AF-A0A9D6S107-F1
#
_cell.length_a   1.000
_cell.length_b   1.000
_cell.length_c   1.000
_cell.angle_alpha   90.00
_cell.angle_beta   90.00
_cell.angle_gamma   90.00
#
_symmetry.space_group_name_H-M   'P 1'
#
loop_
_entity.id
_entity.type
_entity.pdbx_description
1 polymer ?
#
loop_
_entity_poly.entity_id
_entity_poly.type
_entity_poly.pdbx_seq_one_letter_code
_entity_poly.pdbx_strand_id
1 'polypeptide(L)'
;MTKKCKKCREEMYQDDQGHWFCPDCILEEIGPAFLDEERDDRGELKRPYVLEPPTKQVSIRFPVTDLELAKRLAKRKGIPKYQSYIKTLLHEALLKEASQG
;
A
#
# COMPACT_ATOMS: atom_id res chain seq x y z
N MET A 1 15.82 18.85 -10.42
CA MET A 1 14.88 19.55 -9.50
C MET A 1 14.56 18.58 -8.37
N THR A 2 15.05 18.84 -7.16
CA THR A 2 14.76 18.00 -5.98
C THR A 2 13.31 18.23 -5.54
N LYS A 3 12.52 17.15 -5.44
CA LYS A 3 11.18 17.22 -4.84
C LYS A 3 11.31 17.03 -3.34
N LYS A 4 10.58 17.80 -2.55
CA LYS A 4 10.50 17.62 -1.10
C LYS A 4 9.21 16.90 -0.74
N CYS A 5 9.30 15.96 0.18
CA CYS A 5 8.17 15.21 0.66
C CYS A 5 7.21 16.10 1.45
N LYS A 6 5.91 15.93 1.26
CA LYS A 6 4.89 16.72 1.96
C LYS A 6 4.74 16.35 3.44
N LYS A 7 5.14 15.12 3.83
CA LYS A 7 5.05 14.59 5.21
C LYS A 7 6.31 14.92 6.02
N CYS A 8 7.48 14.48 5.57
CA CYS A 8 8.77 14.57 6.27
C CYS A 8 9.54 15.88 5.95
N ARG A 9 9.16 16.63 4.89
CA ARG A 9 9.93 17.76 4.29
C ARG A 9 11.32 17.40 3.76
N GLU A 10 11.74 16.15 3.91
CA GLU A 10 12.99 15.60 3.38
C GLU A 10 12.99 15.49 1.85
N GLU A 11 14.18 15.43 1.27
CA GLU A 11 14.36 15.23 -0.16
C GLU A 11 13.82 13.87 -0.62
N MET A 12 13.05 13.89 -1.70
CA MET A 12 12.53 12.69 -2.34
C MET A 12 13.54 12.18 -3.36
N TYR A 13 13.67 10.87 -3.43
CA TYR A 13 14.55 10.16 -4.36
C TYR A 13 13.71 9.47 -5.43
N GLN A 14 14.27 9.34 -6.63
CA GLN A 14 13.60 8.67 -7.74
C GLN A 14 14.19 7.27 -7.91
N ASP A 15 13.36 6.24 -7.95
CA ASP A 15 13.79 4.87 -8.25
C ASP A 15 14.09 4.68 -9.75
N ASP A 16 14.60 3.50 -10.10
CA ASP A 16 14.92 3.08 -11.46
C ASP A 16 13.68 2.93 -12.37
N GLN A 17 12.49 2.91 -11.77
CA GLN A 17 11.19 2.89 -12.43
C GLN A 17 10.57 4.30 -12.54
N GLY A 18 11.26 5.34 -12.06
CA GLY A 18 10.83 6.73 -12.14
C GLY A 18 9.88 7.19 -11.03
N HIS A 19 9.58 6.37 -10.02
CA HIS A 19 8.76 6.76 -8.87
C HIS A 19 9.55 7.55 -7.83
N TRP A 20 8.92 8.59 -7.28
CA TRP A 20 9.51 9.44 -6.25
C TRP A 20 9.11 8.95 -4.85
N PHE A 21 10.07 8.75 -3.96
CA PHE A 21 9.84 8.28 -2.59
C PHE A 21 10.61 9.11 -1.53
N CYS A 22 10.06 9.26 -0.31
CA CYS A 22 10.79 9.81 0.87
C CYS A 22 11.40 8.61 1.62
N PRO A 23 12.73 8.54 1.78
CA PRO A 23 13.39 7.46 2.51
C PRO A 23 12.87 7.35 3.95
N ASP A 24 12.70 8.47 4.65
CA ASP A 24 12.28 8.47 6.04
C ASP A 24 10.82 8.04 6.23
N CYS A 25 9.93 8.35 5.28
CA CYS A 25 8.55 7.88 5.34
C CYS A 25 8.41 6.40 5.03
N ILE A 26 9.32 5.84 4.23
CA ILE A 26 9.37 4.40 3.96
C ILE A 26 9.89 3.65 5.19
N LEU A 27 10.85 4.21 5.92
CA LEU A 27 11.43 3.61 7.13
C LEU A 27 10.42 3.45 8.29
N GLU A 28 9.39 4.29 8.39
CA GLU A 28 8.31 4.12 9.38
C GLU A 28 7.40 2.91 9.09
N GLU A 29 7.36 2.41 7.85
CA GLU A 29 6.53 1.26 7.43
C GLU A 29 7.32 -0.07 7.41
N ILE A 30 8.59 0.00 7.76
CA ILE A 30 9.54 -1.09 7.65
C ILE A 30 9.73 -1.75 9.02
N GLY A 31 9.42 -3.04 9.12
CA GLY A 31 9.72 -3.82 10.33
C GLY A 31 11.23 -3.90 10.59
N PRO A 32 11.68 -4.05 11.85
CA PRO A 32 13.10 -4.03 12.22
C PRO A 32 13.97 -5.10 11.53
N ALA A 33 13.35 -6.14 10.95
CA ALA A 33 14.02 -7.18 10.15
C ALA A 33 14.57 -6.70 8.79
N PHE A 34 14.41 -5.41 8.46
CA PHE A 34 14.88 -4.80 7.23
C PHE A 34 16.39 -4.75 7.04
N LEU A 35 17.13 -4.73 8.14
CA LEU A 35 18.59 -4.72 8.14
C LEU A 35 19.19 -6.12 8.17
N ASP A 36 18.36 -7.17 8.22
CA ASP A 36 18.83 -8.54 8.23
C ASP A 36 19.23 -8.94 6.80
N GLU A 37 20.53 -8.87 6.50
CA GLU A 37 21.13 -9.28 5.23
C GLU A 37 21.18 -10.83 5.11
N GLU A 38 20.02 -11.48 5.10
CA GLU A 38 19.96 -12.91 4.79
C GLU A 38 20.33 -13.15 3.32
N ARG A 39 21.11 -14.20 3.05
CA ARG A 39 21.40 -14.67 1.69
C ARG A 39 20.62 -15.94 1.41
N ASP A 40 20.13 -16.10 0.19
CA ASP A 40 19.48 -17.33 -0.23
C ASP A 40 20.49 -18.47 -0.47
N ASP A 41 19.99 -19.67 -0.79
CA ASP A 41 20.81 -20.87 -1.07
C ASP A 41 21.75 -20.71 -2.29
N ARG A 42 21.57 -19.63 -3.07
CA ARG A 42 22.38 -19.27 -4.24
C ARG A 42 23.38 -18.16 -3.93
N GLY A 43 23.39 -17.66 -2.69
CA GLY A 43 24.26 -16.59 -2.22
C GLY A 43 23.81 -15.19 -2.63
N GLU A 44 22.60 -15.04 -3.17
CA GLU A 44 22.00 -13.74 -3.50
C GLU A 44 21.40 -13.11 -2.24
N LEU A 45 21.50 -11.78 -2.12
CA LEU A 45 20.88 -11.05 -1.01
C LEU A 45 19.36 -11.23 -1.10
N LYS A 46 18.76 -11.78 -0.05
CA LYS A 46 17.32 -12.02 0.06
C LYS A 46 16.66 -10.66 0.29
N ARG A 47 16.40 -9.93 -0.79
CA ARG A 47 15.81 -8.57 -0.75
C ARG A 47 14.44 -8.65 -0.05
N PRO A 48 14.29 -8.17 1.20
CA PRO A 48 13.05 -8.34 1.96
C PRO A 48 11.97 -7.36 1.53
N TYR A 49 12.27 -6.46 0.58
CA TYR A 49 11.39 -5.43 0.07
C TYR A 49 10.21 -6.03 -0.71
N VAL A 50 9.22 -6.52 0.01
CA VAL A 50 7.86 -6.63 -0.51
C VAL A 50 7.22 -5.27 -0.23
N LEU A 51 7.20 -4.39 -1.24
CA LEU A 51 6.51 -3.08 -1.16
C LEU A 51 5.00 -3.24 -0.87
N GLU A 52 4.47 -4.45 -1.04
CA GLU A 52 3.09 -4.78 -0.73
C GLU A 52 3.01 -5.57 0.58
N PRO A 53 2.26 -5.09 1.59
CA PRO A 53 2.07 -5.85 2.83
C PRO A 53 1.47 -7.24 2.52
N PRO A 54 1.84 -8.28 3.27
CA PRO A 54 1.38 -9.64 3.02
C PRO A 54 -0.15 -9.69 3.02
N THR A 55 -0.73 -10.27 1.97
CA THR A 55 -2.19 -10.37 1.82
C THR A 55 -2.68 -11.79 2.09
N LYS A 56 -3.89 -11.90 2.64
CA LYS A 56 -4.58 -13.17 2.84
C LYS A 56 -5.88 -13.19 2.05
N GLN A 57 -6.12 -14.26 1.30
CA GLN A 57 -7.39 -14.43 0.60
C GLN A 57 -8.50 -14.70 1.61
N VAL A 58 -9.57 -13.92 1.52
CA VAL A 58 -10.79 -14.07 2.32
C VAL A 58 -12.02 -14.06 1.41
N SER A 59 -13.05 -14.80 1.80
CA SER A 59 -14.35 -14.80 1.11
C SER A 59 -15.36 -14.06 1.98
N ILE A 60 -15.91 -12.95 1.47
CA ILE A 60 -16.88 -12.11 2.15
C ILE A 60 -18.15 -12.05 1.29
N ARG A 61 -19.32 -12.20 1.91
CA ARG A 61 -20.61 -12.06 1.22
C ARG A 61 -21.06 -10.61 1.27
N PHE A 62 -21.48 -10.08 0.13
CA PHE A 62 -22.05 -8.75 0.01
C PHE A 62 -23.48 -8.85 -0.55
N PRO A 63 -24.40 -7.97 -0.11
CA PRO A 63 -25.66 -7.77 -0.81
C PRO A 63 -25.42 -7.40 -2.28
N VAL A 64 -26.23 -7.93 -3.18
CA VAL A 64 -26.12 -7.65 -4.62
C VAL A 64 -26.30 -6.14 -4.89
N THR A 65 -27.19 -5.48 -4.14
CA THR A 65 -27.42 -4.03 -4.20
C THR A 65 -26.16 -3.22 -3.93
N ASP A 66 -25.36 -3.66 -2.96
CA ASP A 66 -24.15 -2.96 -2.52
C ASP A 66 -23.02 -3.15 -3.52
N LEU A 67 -22.93 -4.35 -4.12
CA LEU A 67 -22.01 -4.61 -5.23
C LEU A 67 -22.32 -3.72 -6.43
N GLU A 68 -23.60 -3.58 -6.79
CA GLU A 68 -24.02 -2.70 -7.89
C GLU A 68 -23.74 -1.21 -7.56
N LEU A 69 -23.97 -0.80 -6.32
CA LEU A 69 -23.60 0.55 -5.87
C LEU A 69 -22.09 0.78 -5.96
N ALA A 70 -21.28 -0.17 -5.50
CA ALA A 70 -19.82 -0.11 -5.57
C ALA A 70 -19.32 -0.03 -7.02
N LYS A 71 -19.90 -0.80 -7.95
CA LYS A 71 -19.59 -0.70 -9.39
C LYS A 71 -19.88 0.68 -9.95
N ARG A 72 -21.05 1.26 -9.62
CA ARG A 72 -21.43 2.61 -10.06
C ARG A 72 -20.48 3.67 -9.49
N LEU A 73 -20.13 3.57 -8.22
CA LEU A 73 -19.19 4.48 -7.56
C LEU A 73 -17.77 4.37 -8.14
N ALA A 74 -17.27 3.16 -8.34
CA ALA A 74 -15.97 2.91 -8.96
C ALA A 74 -15.90 3.53 -10.35
N LYS A 75 -16.93 3.31 -11.19
CA LYS A 75 -17.03 3.91 -12.53
C LYS A 75 -16.99 5.44 -12.48
N ARG A 76 -17.75 6.06 -11.56
CA ARG A 76 -17.76 7.52 -11.38
C ARG A 76 -16.40 8.08 -10.95
N LYS A 77 -15.62 7.30 -10.20
CA LYS A 77 -14.27 7.67 -9.73
C LYS A 77 -13.15 7.28 -10.69
N GLY A 78 -13.46 6.69 -11.85
CA GLY A 78 -12.46 6.23 -12.82
C GLY A 78 -11.68 4.98 -12.38
N ILE A 79 -12.19 4.24 -11.38
CA ILE A 79 -11.54 3.02 -10.87
C ILE A 79 -12.01 1.84 -11.73
N PRO A 80 -11.10 1.10 -12.39
CA PRO A 80 -11.47 0.08 -13.37
C PRO A 80 -12.08 -1.19 -12.76
N LYS A 81 -11.76 -1.50 -11.49
CA LYS A 81 -12.25 -2.69 -10.79
C LYS A 81 -12.98 -2.29 -9.51
N TYR A 82 -14.25 -2.67 -9.38
CA TYR A 82 -15.04 -2.35 -8.19
C TYR A 82 -14.46 -3.00 -6.92
N GLN A 83 -13.77 -4.14 -7.04
CA GLN A 83 -13.10 -4.80 -5.92
C GLN A 83 -11.98 -3.93 -5.33
N SER A 84 -11.21 -3.24 -6.17
CA SER A 84 -10.18 -2.30 -5.71
C SER A 84 -10.80 -1.17 -4.92
N TYR A 85 -11.94 -0.65 -5.39
CA TYR A 85 -12.67 0.40 -4.66
C TYR A 85 -13.20 -0.08 -3.30
N ILE A 86 -13.77 -1.29 -3.23
CA ILE A 86 -14.21 -1.89 -1.97
C ILE A 86 -13.03 -2.08 -1.00
N LYS A 87 -11.87 -2.55 -1.50
CA LYS A 87 -10.66 -2.72 -0.70
C LYS A 87 -10.21 -1.40 -0.06
N THR A 88 -10.21 -0.31 -0.84
CA THR A 88 -9.86 1.02 -0.34
C THR A 88 -10.84 1.49 0.74
N LEU A 89 -12.15 1.38 0.50
CA LEU A 89 -13.16 1.79 1.49
C LEU A 89 -13.02 1.02 2.81
N LEU A 90 -12.78 -0.29 2.74
CA LEU A 90 -12.57 -1.11 3.93
C LEU A 90 -11.31 -0.69 4.70
N HIS A 91 -10.22 -0.43 3.99
CA HIS A 91 -8.97 0.02 4.60
C HIS A 91 -9.12 1.38 5.30
N GLU A 92 -9.74 2.36 4.64
CA GLU A 92 -10.02 3.68 5.21
C GLU A 92 -10.91 3.60 6.45
N ALA A 93 -11.95 2.74 6.42
CA ALA A 93 -12.82 2.52 7.56
C ALA A 93 -12.04 1.94 8.76
N LEU A 94 -11.20 0.92 8.53
CA LEU A 94 -10.39 0.32 9.60
C LEU A 94 -9.39 1.31 10.21
N LEU A 95 -8.72 2.14 9.39
CA LEU A 95 -7.83 3.18 9.90
C LEU A 95 -8.57 4.22 10.74
N LYS A 96 -9.78 4.61 10.30
CA LYS A 96 -10.60 5.56 11.04
C LYS A 96 -11.00 4.98 12.41
N GLU A 97 -11.49 3.75 12.46
CA GLU A 97 -11.85 3.09 13.73
C GLU A 97 -10.64 2.92 14.65
N ALA A 98 -9.47 2.55 14.11
CA ALA A 98 -8.24 2.43 14.88
C ALA A 98 -7.75 3.76 15.46
N SER A 99 -8.06 4.90 14.82
CA SER A 99 -7.70 6.24 15.32
C SER A 99 -8.65 6.78 16.39
N GLN A 100 -9.81 6.15 16.59
CA GLN A 100 -10.85 6.57 17.52
C GLN A 100 -10.84 5.78 18.84
N GLY A 101 -10.03 4.71 18.94
CA GLY A 101 -9.79 3.94 20.16
C GLY A 101 -8.44 4.24 20.77
#